data_AF-A0A955TAR3-F1
#
_entry.id   AF-A0A955TAR3-F1
#
_cell.length_a   1.000
_cell.length_b   1.000
_cell.length_c   1.000
_cell.angle_alpha   90.00
_cell.angle_beta   90.00
_cell.angle_gamma   90.00
#
_symmetry.space_group_name_H-M   'P 1'
#
loop_
_entity.id
_entity.type
_entity.pdbx_description
1 polymer ?
#
loop_
_entity_poly.entity_id
_entity_poly.type
_entity_poly.pdbx_seq_one_letter_code
_entity_poly.pdbx_strand_id
1 'polypeptide(L)'
;DGTIYFTDASKKFPLDKLMLDLMEHRPNGRLLAYDPHSASTRMVLNDLYFANGVAISPDQTFVLINETWTYRVKRYWLEGPKKGQIDIFIDNLPGFPDNITCNGQDTFWLALVEGPPTREIFDPLLPHPFLRKIITRLPEVVGPTHTPYGFALGLDMNGKVVQNLQDPTGEHFSGITSVTERDGMLYLGSLSEDAIGRVAVP
;
A
#
# COMPACT_ATOMS: atom_id res chain seq x y z
N ASP A 1 16.60 -12.47 12.42
CA ASP A 1 18.04 -12.12 12.41
C ASP A 1 18.30 -10.62 12.64
N GLY A 2 17.27 -9.82 12.97
CA GLY A 2 17.42 -8.38 13.17
C GLY A 2 17.37 -7.55 11.87
N THR A 3 17.21 -8.19 10.70
CA THR A 3 17.07 -7.49 9.41
C THR A 3 15.82 -6.60 9.41
N ILE A 4 16.00 -5.35 8.99
CA ILE A 4 14.92 -4.37 8.82
C ILE A 4 14.55 -4.30 7.34
N TYR A 5 13.32 -4.67 7.01
CA TYR A 5 12.76 -4.51 5.67
C TYR A 5 12.04 -3.18 5.56
N PHE A 6 12.31 -2.45 4.48
CA PHE A 6 11.66 -1.17 4.20
C PHE A 6 11.54 -0.95 2.70
N THR A 7 10.59 -0.11 2.31
CA THR A 7 10.29 0.19 0.92
C THR A 7 10.80 1.58 0.55
N ASP A 8 11.11 1.74 -0.73
CA ASP A 8 11.32 3.03 -1.37
C ASP A 8 10.34 3.11 -2.53
N ALA A 9 9.34 3.98 -2.40
CA ALA A 9 8.16 4.00 -3.26
C ALA A 9 8.52 4.31 -4.71
N SER A 10 9.40 5.28 -4.94
CA SER A 10 9.89 5.62 -6.27
C SER A 10 11.31 6.18 -6.19
N LYS A 11 12.26 5.48 -6.83
CA LYS A 11 13.63 5.98 -6.98
C LYS A 11 13.76 7.17 -7.94
N LYS A 12 12.67 7.56 -8.61
CA LYS A 12 12.67 8.57 -9.68
C LYS A 12 11.93 9.85 -9.29
N PHE A 13 10.78 9.72 -8.63
CA PHE A 13 9.92 10.86 -8.31
C PHE A 13 9.85 11.09 -6.80
N PRO A 14 10.13 12.31 -6.31
CA PRO A 14 9.85 12.67 -4.92
C PRO A 14 8.34 12.75 -4.65
N LEU A 15 7.97 12.83 -3.38
CA LEU A 15 6.56 12.80 -2.92
C LEU A 15 5.71 13.93 -3.52
N ASP A 16 6.26 15.13 -3.69
CA ASP A 16 5.57 16.27 -4.32
C ASP A 16 5.32 16.07 -5.84
N LYS A 17 5.83 14.97 -6.41
CA LYS A 17 5.62 14.54 -7.80
C LYS A 17 4.88 13.21 -7.90
N LEU A 18 4.15 12.82 -6.86
CA LEU A 18 3.36 11.58 -6.80
C LEU A 18 2.50 11.34 -8.04
N MET A 19 1.76 12.36 -8.48
CA MET A 19 0.90 12.27 -9.66
C MET A 19 1.68 11.99 -10.94
N LEU A 20 2.92 12.46 -11.07
CA LEU A 20 3.77 12.13 -12.21
C LEU A 20 4.23 10.67 -12.18
N ASP A 21 4.49 10.10 -10.99
CA ASP A 21 4.84 8.69 -10.86
C ASP A 21 3.65 7.79 -11.25
N LEU A 22 2.45 8.09 -10.74
CA LEU A 22 1.21 7.42 -11.12
C LEU A 22 0.96 7.50 -12.64
N MET A 23 1.10 8.70 -13.21
CA MET A 23 0.85 8.92 -14.64
C MET A 23 1.96 8.37 -15.54
N GLU A 24 3.20 8.26 -15.07
CA GLU A 24 4.23 7.51 -15.78
C GLU A 24 3.91 6.00 -15.74
N HIS A 25 3.36 5.53 -14.61
CA HIS A 25 2.97 4.14 -14.37
C HIS A 25 4.11 3.19 -14.72
N ARG A 26 5.26 3.42 -14.11
CA ARG A 26 6.45 2.58 -14.25
C ARG A 26 6.85 2.01 -12.90
N PRO A 27 7.48 0.82 -12.89
CA PRO A 27 7.86 0.15 -11.65
C PRO A 27 9.15 0.76 -11.07
N ASN A 28 9.04 1.96 -10.49
CA ASN A 28 10.19 2.70 -9.96
C ASN A 28 10.55 2.33 -8.52
N GLY A 29 9.69 1.57 -7.83
CA GLY A 29 9.84 1.21 -6.42
C GLY A 29 10.73 0.00 -6.18
N ARG A 30 11.15 -0.17 -4.92
CA ARG A 30 12.03 -1.26 -4.49
C ARG A 30 11.79 -1.65 -3.03
N LEU A 31 12.07 -2.92 -2.72
CA LEU A 31 12.19 -3.44 -1.36
C LEU A 31 13.67 -3.50 -0.99
N LEU A 32 14.00 -2.96 0.16
CA LEU A 32 15.34 -2.90 0.72
C LEU A 32 15.39 -3.67 2.03
N ALA A 33 16.55 -4.24 2.33
CA ALA A 33 16.86 -4.88 3.60
C ALA A 33 18.10 -4.23 4.18
N TYR A 34 17.98 -3.75 5.42
CA TYR A 34 19.08 -3.23 6.21
C TYR A 34 19.47 -4.24 7.29
N ASP A 35 20.77 -4.54 7.38
CA ASP A 35 21.34 -5.34 8.45
C ASP A 35 22.02 -4.40 9.48
N PRO A 36 21.46 -4.28 10.70
CA PRO A 36 22.04 -3.44 11.74
C PRO A 36 23.42 -3.90 12.24
N HIS A 37 23.78 -5.18 12.05
CA HIS A 37 25.06 -5.71 12.50
C HIS A 37 26.22 -5.28 11.58
N SER A 38 26.01 -5.39 10.27
CA SER A 38 26.99 -4.95 9.26
C SER A 38 26.81 -3.48 8.83
N ALA A 39 25.75 -2.82 9.28
CA ALA A 39 25.33 -1.49 8.84
C ALA A 39 25.20 -1.38 7.31
N SER A 40 24.78 -2.47 6.64
CA SER A 40 24.69 -2.53 5.19
C SER A 40 23.23 -2.60 4.72
N THR A 41 22.95 -1.94 3.59
CA THR A 41 21.65 -2.00 2.92
C THR A 41 21.82 -2.73 1.60
N ARG A 42 20.99 -3.74 1.35
CA ARG A 42 20.91 -4.44 0.06
C ARG A 42 19.52 -4.30 -0.53
N MET A 43 19.46 -4.31 -1.85
CA MET A 43 18.19 -4.40 -2.57
C MET A 43 17.72 -5.86 -2.59
N VAL A 44 16.48 -6.08 -2.15
CA VAL A 44 15.83 -7.40 -2.11
C VAL A 44 15.04 -7.62 -3.38
N LEU A 45 14.20 -6.63 -3.72
CA LEU A 45 13.40 -6.60 -4.94
C LEU A 45 13.46 -5.21 -5.55
N ASN A 46 13.42 -5.17 -6.87
CA ASN A 46 13.23 -3.97 -7.67
C ASN A 46 11.96 -4.09 -8.51
N ASP A 47 11.71 -3.05 -9.30
CA ASP A 47 10.65 -3.01 -10.29
C ASP A 47 9.27 -3.27 -9.66
N LEU A 48 8.98 -2.49 -8.61
CA LEU A 48 7.69 -2.43 -7.95
C LEU A 48 6.92 -1.15 -8.34
N TYR A 49 5.62 -1.26 -8.55
CA TYR A 49 4.75 -0.12 -8.84
C TYR A 49 4.37 0.61 -7.56
N PHE A 50 5.11 1.66 -7.21
CA PHE A 50 4.94 2.45 -6.00
C PHE A 50 4.89 1.59 -4.74
N ALA A 51 6.07 1.15 -4.31
CA ALA A 51 6.23 0.29 -3.14
C ALA A 51 5.93 1.08 -1.85
N ASN A 52 4.68 1.07 -1.41
CA ASN A 52 4.22 1.91 -0.31
C ASN A 52 4.38 1.19 1.05
N GLY A 53 3.45 0.31 1.39
CA GLY A 53 3.49 -0.49 2.61
C GLY A 53 4.37 -1.75 2.55
N VAL A 54 4.88 -2.16 3.71
CA VAL A 54 5.64 -3.41 3.91
C VAL A 54 5.31 -4.02 5.27
N ALA A 55 5.14 -5.35 5.32
CA ALA A 55 4.95 -6.09 6.56
C ALA A 55 5.61 -7.46 6.49
N ILE A 56 6.28 -7.88 7.56
CA ILE A 56 6.81 -9.24 7.69
C ILE A 56 5.73 -10.16 8.29
N SER A 57 5.73 -11.44 7.90
CA SER A 57 4.87 -12.44 8.52
C SER A 57 5.27 -12.70 9.98
N PRO A 58 4.34 -13.12 10.86
CA PRO A 58 4.63 -13.43 12.26
C PRO A 58 5.74 -14.48 12.44
N ASP A 59 5.75 -15.49 11.56
CA ASP A 59 6.74 -16.56 11.53
C ASP A 59 8.03 -16.19 10.78
N GLN A 60 8.12 -14.97 10.26
CA GLN A 60 9.25 -14.41 9.51
C GLN A 60 9.61 -15.21 8.24
N THR A 61 8.67 -15.95 7.66
CA THR A 61 8.89 -16.75 6.45
C THR A 61 8.67 -15.96 5.15
N PHE A 62 7.95 -14.83 5.19
CA PHE A 62 7.74 -13.96 4.03
C PHE A 62 7.56 -12.49 4.40
N VAL A 63 7.69 -11.61 3.40
CA VAL A 63 7.41 -10.18 3.48
C VAL A 63 6.36 -9.81 2.46
N LEU A 64 5.38 -9.00 2.87
CA LEU A 64 4.36 -8.39 2.02
C LEU A 64 4.81 -7.00 1.59
N ILE A 65 4.49 -6.64 0.34
CA ILE A 65 4.81 -5.35 -0.25
C ILE A 65 3.61 -4.86 -1.06
N ASN A 66 3.14 -3.67 -0.75
CA ASN A 66 2.03 -3.05 -1.48
C ASN A 66 2.54 -2.43 -2.78
N GLU A 67 1.81 -2.66 -3.87
CA GLU A 67 2.01 -1.93 -5.13
C GLU A 67 0.78 -1.07 -5.41
N THR A 68 0.84 0.18 -4.93
CA THR A 68 -0.29 1.12 -4.92
C THR A 68 -0.90 1.28 -6.31
N TRP A 69 -0.09 1.57 -7.33
CA TRP A 69 -0.59 1.82 -8.69
C TRP A 69 -1.12 0.60 -9.42
N THR A 70 -0.95 -0.60 -8.86
CA THR A 70 -1.47 -1.84 -9.46
C THR A 70 -2.50 -2.55 -8.58
N TYR A 71 -3.02 -1.86 -7.56
CA TYR A 71 -4.12 -2.34 -6.71
C TYR A 71 -3.88 -3.74 -6.13
N ARG A 72 -2.66 -3.99 -5.62
CA ARG A 72 -2.30 -5.33 -5.14
C ARG A 72 -1.23 -5.32 -4.06
N VAL A 73 -1.10 -6.47 -3.42
CA VAL A 73 -0.03 -6.81 -2.47
C VAL A 73 0.74 -8.01 -3.02
N LYS A 74 2.06 -7.88 -3.11
CA LYS A 74 2.99 -8.97 -3.43
C LYS A 74 3.51 -9.63 -2.15
N ARG A 75 3.84 -10.91 -2.24
CA ARG A 75 4.56 -11.65 -1.20
C ARG A 75 5.91 -12.11 -1.71
N TYR A 76 6.96 -11.81 -0.96
CA TYR A 76 8.32 -12.29 -1.18
C TYR A 76 8.67 -13.32 -0.11
N TRP A 77 9.02 -14.53 -0.52
CA TRP A 77 9.36 -15.62 0.39
C TRP A 77 10.80 -15.47 0.90
N LEU A 78 10.96 -15.33 2.22
CA LEU A 78 12.25 -15.22 2.89
C LEU A 78 12.86 -16.58 3.20
N GLU A 79 12.02 -17.59 3.47
CA GLU A 79 12.45 -18.93 3.88
C GLU A 79 11.63 -20.03 3.20
N GLY A 80 12.06 -21.28 3.40
CA GLY A 80 11.39 -22.47 2.89
C GLY A 80 11.62 -22.75 1.39
N PRO A 81 10.88 -23.70 0.80
CA PRO A 81 11.10 -24.16 -0.58
C PRO A 81 10.90 -23.08 -1.65
N LYS A 82 10.14 -22.03 -1.32
CA LYS A 82 9.88 -20.88 -2.19
C LYS A 82 10.85 -19.71 -1.96
N LYS A 83 11.85 -19.84 -1.08
CA LYS A 83 12.80 -18.76 -0.75
C LYS A 83 13.31 -18.05 -2.00
N GLY A 84 13.20 -16.72 -2.00
CA GLY A 84 13.58 -15.85 -3.11
C GLY A 84 12.54 -15.69 -4.21
N GLN A 85 11.42 -16.43 -4.16
CA GLN A 85 10.32 -16.30 -5.11
C GLN A 85 9.32 -15.23 -4.68
N ILE A 86 8.53 -14.78 -5.65
CA ILE A 86 7.47 -13.78 -5.48
C ILE A 86 6.16 -14.38 -5.96
N ASP A 87 5.08 -14.18 -5.22
CA ASP A 87 3.71 -14.40 -5.70
C ASP A 87 2.80 -13.22 -5.33
N ILE A 88 1.58 -13.23 -5.88
CA ILE A 88 0.53 -12.28 -5.53
C ILE A 88 -0.16 -12.77 -4.26
N PHE A 89 -0.20 -11.92 -3.25
CA PHE A 89 -0.89 -12.20 -1.99
C PHE A 89 -2.38 -11.90 -2.11
N ILE A 90 -2.70 -10.72 -2.66
CA ILE A 90 -4.05 -10.30 -3.04
C ILE A 90 -3.92 -9.28 -4.17
N ASP A 91 -4.83 -9.31 -5.15
CA ASP A 91 -4.93 -8.32 -6.22
C ASP A 91 -6.36 -7.81 -6.40
N ASN A 92 -6.55 -6.98 -7.42
CA ASN A 92 -7.82 -6.37 -7.76
C ASN A 92 -8.47 -5.65 -6.57
N LEU A 93 -7.64 -4.98 -5.76
CA LEU A 93 -8.11 -4.24 -4.60
C LEU A 93 -9.06 -3.11 -5.02
N PRO A 94 -10.11 -2.84 -4.23
CA PRO A 94 -11.12 -1.83 -4.56
C PRO A 94 -10.60 -0.39 -4.42
N GLY A 95 -9.35 -0.20 -3.98
CA GLY A 95 -8.72 1.09 -3.75
C GLY A 95 -7.21 0.98 -3.76
N PHE A 96 -6.52 2.12 -3.68
CA PHE A 96 -5.06 2.17 -3.67
C PHE A 96 -4.51 1.72 -2.32
N PRO A 97 -3.75 0.61 -2.25
CA PRO A 97 -3.16 0.16 -0.99
C PRO A 97 -2.06 1.12 -0.52
N ASP A 98 -2.12 1.51 0.74
CA ASP A 98 -1.14 2.37 1.38
C ASP A 98 -0.21 1.56 2.29
N ASN A 99 -0.31 1.68 3.62
CA ASN A 99 0.43 0.81 4.55
C ASN A 99 -0.28 -0.52 4.80
N ILE A 100 0.52 -1.52 5.12
CA ILE A 100 0.08 -2.83 5.61
C ILE A 100 0.82 -3.12 6.91
N THR A 101 0.11 -3.61 7.93
CA THR A 101 0.69 -4.01 9.21
C THR A 101 0.23 -5.41 9.58
N CYS A 102 0.98 -6.11 10.44
CA CYS A 102 0.57 -7.41 10.98
C CYS A 102 0.21 -7.25 12.46
N ASN A 103 -0.85 -7.93 12.92
CA ASN A 103 -1.18 -7.98 14.35
C ASN A 103 -0.19 -8.84 15.17
N GLY A 104 0.65 -9.63 14.48
CA GLY A 104 1.64 -10.52 15.07
C GLY A 104 1.13 -11.94 15.30
N GLN A 105 -0.09 -12.27 14.84
CA GLN A 105 -0.67 -13.61 14.96
C GLN A 105 -1.13 -14.16 13.61
N ASP A 106 -2.16 -13.58 13.02
CA ASP A 106 -2.89 -14.18 11.89
C ASP A 106 -3.52 -13.19 10.91
N THR A 107 -3.47 -11.89 11.22
CA THR A 107 -4.16 -10.86 10.46
C THR A 107 -3.19 -9.78 10.00
N PHE A 108 -3.28 -9.43 8.72
CA PHE A 108 -2.68 -8.23 8.16
C PHE A 108 -3.75 -7.16 7.96
N TRP A 109 -3.53 -5.97 8.52
CA TRP A 109 -4.38 -4.82 8.30
C TRP A 109 -3.84 -3.98 7.16
N LEU A 110 -4.65 -3.80 6.11
CA LEU A 110 -4.32 -3.07 4.91
C LEU A 110 -5.17 -1.79 4.85
N ALA A 111 -4.49 -0.64 4.83
CA ALA A 111 -5.12 0.64 4.58
C ALA A 111 -5.32 0.87 3.07
N LEU A 112 -6.47 1.41 2.68
CA LEU A 112 -6.71 1.87 1.33
C LEU A 112 -6.97 3.39 1.38
N VAL A 113 -5.97 4.19 0.98
CA VAL A 113 -5.99 5.66 1.12
C VAL A 113 -7.04 6.32 0.24
N GLU A 114 -7.31 5.72 -0.90
CA GLU A 114 -8.35 6.14 -1.82
C GLU A 114 -9.23 4.95 -2.18
N GLY A 115 -10.54 5.09 -1.97
CA GLY A 115 -11.52 4.03 -2.14
C GLY A 115 -11.98 3.81 -3.59
N PRO A 116 -13.12 3.10 -3.79
CA PRO A 116 -13.66 2.79 -5.12
C PRO A 116 -13.81 3.95 -6.11
N PRO A 117 -14.21 5.19 -5.70
CA PRO A 117 -14.37 6.31 -6.65
C PRO A 117 -13.10 6.64 -7.44
N THR A 118 -11.93 6.45 -6.84
CA THR A 118 -10.63 6.67 -7.50
C THR A 118 -10.41 5.74 -8.69
N ARG A 119 -10.89 4.50 -8.60
CA ARG A 119 -10.80 3.55 -9.71
C ARG A 119 -11.60 3.99 -10.92
N GLU A 120 -12.79 4.56 -10.71
CA GLU A 120 -13.65 5.06 -11.80
C GLU A 120 -12.96 6.17 -12.62
N ILE A 121 -12.06 6.91 -11.98
CA ILE A 121 -11.29 7.98 -12.62
C ILE A 121 -10.05 7.43 -13.34
N PHE A 122 -9.26 6.60 -12.66
CA PHE A 122 -7.96 6.18 -13.18
C PHE A 122 -8.00 4.95 -14.07
N ASP A 123 -8.90 3.98 -13.84
CA ASP A 123 -8.94 2.74 -14.62
C ASP A 123 -9.20 2.98 -16.13
N PRO A 124 -10.06 3.94 -16.55
CA PRO A 124 -10.20 4.29 -17.96
C PRO A 124 -8.96 5.00 -18.53
N LEU A 125 -8.17 5.68 -17.69
CA LEU A 125 -7.06 6.52 -18.11
C LEU A 125 -5.72 5.76 -18.20
N LEU A 126 -5.41 4.95 -17.18
CA LEU A 126 -4.10 4.31 -17.01
C LEU A 126 -3.66 3.43 -18.20
N PRO A 127 -4.56 2.67 -18.87
CA PRO A 127 -4.19 1.88 -20.04
C PRO A 127 -3.75 2.70 -21.26
N HIS A 128 -4.01 4.01 -21.31
CA HIS A 128 -3.75 4.86 -22.48
C HIS A 128 -2.55 5.80 -22.28
N PRO A 129 -1.31 5.38 -22.62
CA PRO A 129 -0.10 6.15 -22.34
C PRO A 129 -0.07 7.51 -23.04
N PHE A 130 -0.64 7.61 -24.25
CA PHE A 130 -0.75 8.90 -24.96
C PHE A 130 -1.66 9.89 -24.22
N LEU A 131 -2.80 9.43 -23.69
CA LEU A 131 -3.73 10.27 -22.94
C LEU A 131 -3.11 10.74 -21.62
N ARG A 132 -2.45 9.85 -20.87
CA ARG A 132 -1.69 10.22 -19.66
C ARG A 132 -0.65 11.31 -19.94
N LYS A 133 0.06 11.20 -21.07
CA LYS A 133 1.04 12.20 -21.52
C LYS A 133 0.41 13.57 -21.82
N ILE A 134 -0.86 13.63 -22.22
CA ILE A 134 -1.59 14.89 -22.46
C ILE A 134 -2.02 15.48 -21.12
N ILE A 135 -2.70 14.68 -20.29
CA ILE A 135 -3.27 15.13 -19.00
C ILE A 135 -2.17 15.69 -18.09
N THR A 136 -1.01 15.02 -18.01
CA THR A 136 0.15 15.49 -17.22
C THR A 136 0.72 16.85 -17.64
N ARG A 137 0.38 17.37 -18.84
CA ARG A 137 0.80 18.71 -19.28
C ARG A 137 -0.27 19.78 -19.09
N LEU A 138 -1.47 19.41 -18.66
CA LEU A 138 -2.52 20.36 -18.34
C LEU A 138 -2.24 20.99 -16.96
N PRO A 139 -2.68 22.23 -16.70
CA PRO A 139 -2.58 22.84 -15.38
C PRO A 139 -3.27 21.98 -14.30
N GLU A 140 -2.72 21.98 -13.07
CA GLU A 140 -3.19 21.16 -11.94
C GLU A 140 -4.65 21.38 -11.53
N VAL A 141 -5.29 22.44 -12.02
CA VAL A 141 -6.72 22.76 -11.81
C VAL A 141 -7.66 21.68 -12.39
N VAL A 142 -7.14 20.74 -13.20
CA VAL A 142 -7.88 19.63 -13.82
C VAL A 142 -7.65 18.28 -13.09
N GLY A 143 -6.94 18.30 -11.95
CA GLY A 143 -6.69 17.09 -11.15
C GLY A 143 -7.98 16.51 -10.54
N PRO A 144 -8.07 15.18 -10.36
CA PRO A 144 -9.21 14.59 -9.68
C PRO A 144 -9.35 15.14 -8.28
N THR A 145 -10.56 15.58 -7.95
CA THR A 145 -10.92 15.92 -6.58
C THR A 145 -10.90 14.65 -5.72
N HIS A 146 -10.08 14.65 -4.67
CA HIS A 146 -10.10 13.60 -3.66
C HIS A 146 -11.53 13.44 -3.15
N THR A 147 -12.08 12.25 -3.33
CA THR A 147 -13.40 11.90 -2.77
C THR A 147 -13.14 11.28 -1.40
N PRO A 148 -13.58 11.92 -0.30
CA PRO A 148 -13.40 11.38 1.04
C PRO A 148 -13.95 9.96 1.12
N TYR A 149 -13.12 9.04 1.63
CA TYR A 149 -13.49 7.64 1.80
C TYR A 149 -12.63 7.02 2.90
N GLY A 150 -13.26 6.37 3.88
CA GLY A 150 -12.58 5.56 4.89
C GLY A 150 -12.55 4.10 4.47
N PHE A 151 -11.39 3.46 4.36
CA PHE A 151 -11.32 2.06 3.96
C PHE A 151 -10.12 1.32 4.54
N ALA A 152 -10.41 0.21 5.23
CA ALA A 152 -9.44 -0.75 5.70
C ALA A 152 -9.92 -2.20 5.46
N LEU A 153 -8.98 -3.10 5.19
CA LEU A 153 -9.21 -4.53 5.07
C LEU A 153 -8.38 -5.28 6.11
N GLY A 154 -8.97 -6.31 6.72
CA GLY A 154 -8.22 -7.34 7.45
C GLY A 154 -8.06 -8.55 6.54
N LEU A 155 -6.82 -9.01 6.36
CA LEU A 155 -6.44 -10.13 5.50
C LEU A 155 -5.87 -11.27 6.36
N ASP A 156 -6.28 -12.50 6.11
CA ASP A 156 -5.64 -13.66 6.72
C ASP A 156 -4.24 -13.94 6.12
N MET A 157 -3.55 -14.96 6.66
CA MET A 157 -2.21 -15.39 6.21
C MET A 157 -2.14 -15.86 4.74
N ASN A 158 -3.27 -16.02 4.05
CA ASN A 158 -3.37 -16.41 2.65
C ASN A 158 -3.88 -15.28 1.75
N GLY A 159 -4.07 -14.07 2.28
CA GLY A 159 -4.57 -12.91 1.54
C GLY A 159 -6.08 -12.90 1.35
N LYS A 160 -6.83 -13.74 2.08
CA LYS A 160 -8.29 -13.69 2.06
C LYS A 160 -8.77 -12.55 2.94
N VAL A 161 -9.71 -11.75 2.42
CA VAL A 161 -10.40 -10.72 3.21
C VAL A 161 -11.25 -11.40 4.29
N VAL A 162 -10.91 -11.13 5.56
CA VAL A 162 -11.64 -11.59 6.75
C VAL A 162 -12.37 -10.45 7.45
N GLN A 163 -11.92 -9.21 7.26
CA GLN A 163 -12.57 -8.01 7.77
C GLN A 163 -12.62 -6.93 6.69
N ASN A 164 -13.73 -6.19 6.65
CA ASN A 164 -13.95 -5.14 5.65
C ASN A 164 -14.61 -3.93 6.33
N LEU A 165 -13.82 -2.87 6.54
CA LEU A 165 -14.22 -1.66 7.23
C LEU A 165 -14.29 -0.52 6.24
N GLN A 166 -15.48 0.06 6.07
CA GLN A 166 -15.71 1.15 5.13
C GLN A 166 -16.52 2.28 5.78
N ASP A 167 -16.14 3.51 5.49
CA ASP A 167 -16.98 4.69 5.58
C ASP A 167 -17.08 5.33 4.20
N PRO A 168 -18.10 4.97 3.39
CA PRO A 168 -18.28 5.51 2.05
C PRO A 168 -18.62 6.99 2.00
N THR A 169 -19.08 7.57 3.13
CA THR A 169 -19.37 9.01 3.22
C THR A 169 -18.09 9.80 3.49
N GLY A 170 -17.10 9.16 4.13
CA GLY A 170 -15.90 9.82 4.63
C GLY A 170 -16.18 10.85 5.72
N GLU A 171 -17.40 10.92 6.27
CA GLU A 171 -17.78 11.92 7.27
C GLU A 171 -17.16 11.66 8.64
N HIS A 172 -16.83 10.41 8.98
CA HIS A 172 -16.28 10.07 10.29
C HIS A 172 -14.76 10.00 10.29
N PHE A 173 -14.20 9.35 9.26
CA PHE A 173 -12.76 9.22 9.10
C PHE A 173 -12.44 8.81 7.66
N SER A 174 -11.64 9.61 6.97
CA SER A 174 -11.30 9.39 5.55
C SER A 174 -9.79 9.38 5.31
N GLY A 175 -9.36 8.99 4.10
CA GLY A 175 -7.96 9.09 3.71
C GLY A 175 -7.02 8.21 4.56
N ILE A 176 -7.50 7.02 4.94
CA ILE A 176 -6.79 6.12 5.85
C ILE A 176 -5.50 5.63 5.19
N THR A 177 -4.37 5.96 5.78
CA THR A 177 -3.04 5.55 5.28
C THR A 177 -2.40 4.44 6.09
N SER A 178 -2.85 4.22 7.33
CA SER A 178 -2.34 3.16 8.19
C SER A 178 -3.42 2.64 9.12
N VAL A 179 -3.33 1.35 9.41
CA VAL A 179 -4.18 0.65 10.38
C VAL A 179 -3.26 -0.20 11.22
N THR A 180 -3.27 -0.02 12.53
CA THR A 180 -2.48 -0.82 13.47
C THR A 180 -3.40 -1.39 14.53
N GLU A 181 -3.37 -2.72 14.69
CA GLU A 181 -4.08 -3.38 15.77
C GLU A 181 -3.23 -3.42 17.04
N ARG A 182 -3.83 -3.06 18.16
CA ARG A 182 -3.23 -3.22 19.49
C ARG A 182 -4.30 -3.26 20.58
N ASP A 183 -4.19 -4.24 21.47
CA ASP A 183 -5.04 -4.38 22.66
C ASP A 183 -6.55 -4.36 22.33
N GLY A 184 -6.96 -5.08 21.26
CA GLY A 184 -8.35 -5.16 20.81
C GLY A 184 -8.89 -3.90 20.13
N MET A 185 -8.02 -2.93 19.82
CA MET A 185 -8.37 -1.70 19.11
C MET A 185 -7.58 -1.58 17.80
N LEU A 186 -8.21 -0.99 16.79
CA LEU A 186 -7.55 -0.50 15.59
C LEU A 186 -7.29 0.99 15.72
N TYR A 187 -6.06 1.39 15.45
CA TYR A 187 -5.62 2.78 15.36
C TYR A 187 -5.43 3.15 13.88
N LEU A 188 -6.11 4.19 13.45
CA LEU A 188 -6.19 4.63 12.05
C LEU A 188 -5.44 5.94 11.89
N GLY A 189 -4.42 5.95 11.03
CA GLY A 189 -3.75 7.17 10.59
C GLY A 189 -4.38 7.69 9.30
N SER A 190 -4.41 9.01 9.11
CA SER A 190 -4.99 9.66 7.94
C SER A 190 -4.11 10.79 7.41
N LEU A 191 -4.21 11.05 6.10
CA LEU A 191 -3.67 12.27 5.45
C LEU A 191 -4.65 13.45 5.45
N SER A 192 -5.94 13.18 5.69
CA SER A 192 -7.02 14.16 5.57
C SER A 192 -7.53 14.66 6.92
N GLU A 193 -7.40 13.84 7.96
CA GLU A 193 -7.92 14.15 9.30
C GLU A 193 -6.85 14.76 10.22
N ASP A 194 -7.29 15.55 11.20
CA ASP A 194 -6.44 16.17 12.23
C ASP A 194 -6.32 15.31 13.52
N ALA A 195 -6.85 14.09 13.49
CA ALA A 195 -6.92 13.18 14.61
C ALA A 195 -6.53 11.73 14.23
N ILE A 196 -6.26 10.91 15.25
CA ILE A 196 -6.08 9.46 15.10
C ILE A 196 -7.43 8.78 15.31
N GLY A 197 -7.88 8.02 14.31
CA GLY A 197 -9.09 7.22 14.41
C GLY A 197 -8.86 6.03 15.34
N ARG A 198 -9.88 5.66 16.13
CA ARG A 198 -9.82 4.50 17.01
C ARG A 198 -11.14 3.76 16.98
N VAL A 199 -11.10 2.48 16.61
CA VAL A 199 -12.28 1.60 16.55
C VAL A 199 -11.96 0.26 17.21
N ALA A 200 -12.97 -0.44 17.75
CA ALA A 200 -12.76 -1.79 18.26
C ALA A 200 -12.50 -2.77 17.10
N VAL A 201 -11.66 -3.79 17.34
CA VAL A 201 -11.53 -4.90 16.38
C VAL A 201 -12.89 -5.61 16.28
N PRO A 202 -13.42 -5.89 15.07
CA PRO A 202 -14.72 -6.53 14.89
C PRO A 202 -14.79 -7.99 15.35
#